data_AF-A0A8B9K2E7-F1
#
_entry.id   AF-A0A8B9K2E7-F1
#
_cell.length_a   1.000
_cell.length_b   1.000
_cell.length_c   1.000
_cell.angle_alpha   90.00
_cell.angle_beta   90.00
_cell.angle_gamma   90.00
#
_symmetry.space_group_name_H-M   'P 1'
#
loop_
_entity.id
_entity.type
_entity.pdbx_description
1 polymer ?
#
loop_
_entity_poly.entity_id
_entity_poly.type
_entity_poly.pdbx_seq_one_letter_code
_entity_poly.pdbx_strand_id
1 'polypeptide(L)'
;QIKGGLDTQKAEIQQLLETRLVEGDTWYLVDSHWFTQWKKYVGFESQDIEHKGDRDFYPGPVDNSGLLKDTDSHAIKDNLVIEQHYVLLPTEGWLKLISWYGLAEGQKPVARYVVLHGFINKVCKVVVYPRWWNPCITQ
;
A
#
# COMPACT_ATOMS: atom_id res chain seq x y z
N GLN A 1 15.23 -2.74 -17.42
CA GLN A 1 15.48 -1.31 -17.15
C GLN A 1 14.34 -0.80 -16.29
N ILE A 2 14.64 -0.26 -15.11
CA ILE A 2 13.64 0.33 -14.22
C ILE A 2 13.16 1.64 -14.86
N LYS A 3 11.85 1.77 -15.10
CA LYS A 3 11.26 2.97 -15.72
C LYS A 3 11.22 4.10 -14.68
N GLY A 4 12.14 5.05 -14.78
CA GLY A 4 12.28 6.18 -13.84
C GLY A 4 13.40 5.97 -12.83
N GLY A 5 14.22 7.01 -12.60
CA GLY A 5 15.32 6.96 -11.64
C GLY A 5 14.81 6.78 -10.21
N LEU A 6 15.66 6.22 -9.33
CA LEU A 6 15.28 5.93 -7.93
C LEU A 6 14.85 7.18 -7.16
N ASP A 7 15.46 8.34 -7.45
CA ASP A 7 15.05 9.62 -6.89
C ASP A 7 13.63 10.03 -7.30
N THR A 8 13.27 9.79 -8.55
CA THR A 8 11.92 10.04 -9.07
C THR A 8 10.91 9.15 -8.33
N GLN A 9 11.22 7.86 -8.17
CA GLN A 9 10.34 6.95 -7.45
C GLN A 9 10.12 7.37 -6.00
N LYS A 10 11.22 7.71 -5.32
CA LYS A 10 11.17 8.23 -3.94
C LYS A 10 10.28 9.46 -3.86
N ALA A 11 10.53 10.48 -4.69
CA ALA A 11 9.80 11.74 -4.65
C ALA A 11 8.30 11.55 -4.94
N GLU A 12 7.96 10.78 -5.98
CA GLU A 12 6.56 10.54 -6.35
C GLU A 12 5.80 9.79 -5.26
N ILE A 13 6.37 8.71 -4.71
CA ILE A 13 5.70 7.94 -3.64
C ILE A 13 5.62 8.74 -2.35
N GLN A 14 6.66 9.51 -2.00
CA GLN A 14 6.64 10.36 -0.80
C GLN A 14 5.51 11.38 -0.85
N GLN A 15 5.32 12.04 -2.00
CA GLN A 15 4.19 12.95 -2.20
C GLN A 15 2.84 12.22 -2.09
N LEU A 16 2.74 11.01 -2.63
CA LEU A 16 1.49 10.24 -2.64
C LEU A 16 1.10 9.70 -1.26
N LEU A 17 2.07 9.46 -0.37
CA LEU A 17 1.80 9.09 1.03
C LEU A 17 1.15 10.22 1.83
N GLU A 18 1.34 11.48 1.43
CA GLU A 18 0.71 12.64 2.06
C GLU A 18 -0.72 12.91 1.54
N THR A 19 -1.20 12.10 0.59
CA THR A 19 -2.54 12.26 0.00
C THR A 19 -3.61 12.13 1.07
N ARG A 20 -4.54 13.10 1.12
CA ARG A 20 -5.66 13.06 2.05
C ARG A 20 -6.68 12.00 1.62
N LEU A 21 -7.26 11.31 2.60
CA LEU A 21 -8.35 10.37 2.37
C LEU A 21 -9.63 11.12 1.99
N VAL A 22 -10.15 10.88 0.78
CA VAL A 22 -11.45 11.40 0.33
C VAL A 22 -12.45 10.25 0.26
N GLU A 23 -13.67 10.46 0.75
CA GLU A 23 -14.74 9.46 0.70
C GLU A 23 -14.98 8.98 -0.74
N GLY A 24 -15.08 7.66 -0.92
CA GLY A 24 -15.25 7.03 -2.23
C GLY A 24 -13.94 6.69 -2.95
N ASP A 25 -12.79 7.20 -2.48
CA ASP A 25 -11.50 6.84 -3.06
C ASP A 25 -11.16 5.37 -2.83
N THR A 26 -10.41 4.81 -3.79
CA THR A 26 -9.81 3.49 -3.67
C THR A 26 -8.35 3.60 -3.30
N TRP A 27 -8.00 2.90 -2.23
CA TRP A 27 -6.65 2.77 -1.69
C TRP A 27 -6.22 1.31 -1.72
N TYR A 28 -4.91 1.08 -1.81
CA TYR A 28 -4.34 -0.25 -1.97
C TYR A 28 -3.43 -0.57 -0.80
N LEU A 29 -3.52 -1.80 -0.31
CA LEU A 29 -2.61 -2.33 0.69
C LEU A 29 -1.34 -2.82 0.01
N VAL A 30 -0.20 -2.46 0.58
CA VAL A 30 1.12 -3.00 0.23
C VAL A 30 1.74 -3.58 1.50
N ASP A 31 2.25 -4.80 1.42
CA ASP A 31 2.94 -5.45 2.55
C ASP A 31 4.10 -4.59 3.07
N SER A 32 4.18 -4.43 4.40
CA SER A 32 5.16 -3.56 5.03
C SER A 32 6.60 -4.08 4.88
N HIS A 33 6.81 -5.39 4.76
CA HIS A 33 8.11 -5.98 4.53
C HIS A 33 8.62 -5.61 3.13
N TRP A 34 7.78 -5.83 2.12
CA TRP A 34 8.10 -5.41 0.74
C TRP A 34 8.37 -3.91 0.66
N PHE A 35 7.52 -3.09 1.30
CA PHE A 35 7.66 -1.64 1.26
C PHE A 35 8.91 -1.16 2.01
N THR A 36 9.27 -1.78 3.14
CA THR A 36 10.50 -1.48 3.87
C THR A 36 11.74 -1.82 3.04
N GLN A 37 11.70 -2.94 2.32
CA GLN A 37 12.77 -3.33 1.40
C GLN A 37 12.92 -2.32 0.26
N TRP A 38 11.80 -1.89 -0.33
CA TRP A 38 11.77 -0.83 -1.35
C TRP A 38 12.32 0.50 -0.84
N LYS A 39 11.98 0.91 0.40
CA LYS A 39 12.50 2.13 1.01
C LYS A 39 14.03 2.15 1.06
N LYS A 40 14.65 1.03 1.47
CA LYS A 40 16.10 0.87 1.47
C LYS A 40 16.67 0.99 0.06
N TYR A 41 16.04 0.31 -0.90
CA TYR A 41 16.47 0.32 -2.30
C TYR A 41 16.47 1.71 -2.94
N VAL A 42 15.48 2.55 -2.64
CA VAL A 42 15.39 3.91 -3.19
C VAL A 42 16.12 4.96 -2.34
N GLY A 43 16.66 4.59 -1.18
CA GLY A 43 17.23 5.53 -0.22
C GLY A 43 16.17 6.48 0.36
N PHE A 44 15.01 5.93 0.76
CA PHE A 44 13.85 6.72 1.21
C PHE A 44 14.17 7.54 2.46
N GLU A 45 14.80 6.93 3.46
CA GLU A 45 15.25 7.60 4.68
C GLU A 45 16.73 8.00 4.56
N SER A 46 17.18 8.97 5.37
CA SER A 46 18.58 9.43 5.33
C SER A 46 19.58 8.32 5.67
N GLN A 47 19.18 7.38 6.54
CA GLN A 47 19.96 6.20 6.90
C GLN A 47 20.06 5.17 5.75
N ASP A 48 19.15 5.20 4.78
CA ASP A 48 19.10 4.22 3.69
C ASP A 48 19.93 4.63 2.47
N ILE A 49 20.51 5.84 2.46
CA ILE A 49 21.21 6.40 1.28
C ILE A 49 22.37 5.50 0.85
N GLU A 50 23.05 4.84 1.79
CA GLU A 50 24.15 3.92 1.51
C GLU A 50 23.72 2.64 0.78
N HIS A 51 22.45 2.25 0.90
CA HIS A 51 21.87 1.07 0.25
C HIS A 51 21.17 1.39 -1.07
N LYS A 52 21.14 2.68 -1.47
CA LYS A 52 20.39 3.13 -2.64
C LYS A 52 20.93 2.47 -3.91
N GLY A 53 20.04 1.77 -4.62
CA GLY A 53 20.35 1.08 -5.87
C GLY A 53 21.12 -0.24 -5.72
N ASP A 54 21.41 -0.65 -4.49
CA ASP A 54 22.04 -1.93 -4.22
C ASP A 54 21.09 -3.08 -4.59
N ARG A 55 21.61 -4.06 -5.32
CA ARG A 55 20.85 -5.22 -5.79
C ARG A 55 20.41 -6.12 -4.65
N ASP A 56 21.16 -6.18 -3.57
CA ASP A 56 20.80 -6.96 -2.39
C ASP A 56 19.54 -6.40 -1.73
N PHE A 57 19.23 -5.13 -2.00
CA PHE A 57 18.03 -4.47 -1.50
C PHE A 57 16.89 -4.39 -2.51
N TYR A 58 17.08 -4.88 -3.74
CA TYR A 58 16.03 -4.84 -4.76
C TYR A 58 14.79 -5.61 -4.28
N PRO A 59 13.62 -4.97 -4.18
CA PRO A 59 12.46 -5.57 -3.53
C PRO A 59 11.76 -6.65 -4.37
N GLY A 60 12.08 -6.76 -5.67
CA GLY A 60 11.36 -7.64 -6.58
C GLY A 60 9.90 -7.19 -6.84
N PRO A 61 9.08 -8.05 -7.44
CA PRO A 61 7.65 -7.78 -7.63
C PRO A 61 6.93 -7.54 -6.31
N VAL A 62 5.91 -6.67 -6.31
CA VAL A 62 5.10 -6.41 -5.11
C VAL A 62 4.49 -7.71 -4.64
N ASP A 63 4.79 -8.10 -3.40
CA ASP A 63 4.30 -9.34 -2.78
C ASP A 63 3.45 -9.02 -1.56
N ASN A 64 2.16 -9.33 -1.65
CA ASN A 64 1.18 -9.16 -0.57
C ASN A 64 0.81 -10.48 0.13
N SER A 65 1.56 -11.57 -0.10
CA SER A 65 1.28 -12.88 0.49
C SER A 65 1.24 -12.85 2.02
N GLY A 66 2.06 -11.99 2.65
CA GLY A 66 2.06 -11.73 4.09
C GLY A 66 0.71 -11.25 4.63
N LEU A 67 -0.10 -10.60 3.81
CA LEU A 67 -1.42 -10.05 4.15
C LEU A 67 -2.58 -11.01 3.88
N LEU A 68 -2.39 -12.03 3.05
CA LEU A 68 -3.45 -12.92 2.57
C LEU A 68 -3.58 -14.18 3.43
N LYS A 69 -4.81 -14.64 3.67
CA LYS A 69 -5.11 -15.90 4.37
C LYS A 69 -4.73 -17.12 3.54
N ASP A 70 -4.99 -17.04 2.24
CA ASP A 70 -4.63 -18.03 1.24
C ASP A 70 -4.42 -17.33 -0.12
N THR A 71 -3.80 -18.03 -1.07
CA THR A 71 -3.52 -17.50 -2.43
C THR A 71 -4.77 -17.38 -3.30
N ASP A 72 -5.85 -18.09 -2.95
CA ASP A 72 -6.95 -18.38 -3.87
C ASP A 72 -8.21 -17.54 -3.57
N SER A 73 -8.52 -17.31 -2.29
CA SER A 73 -9.67 -16.53 -1.83
C SER A 73 -9.41 -15.02 -1.86
N HIS A 74 -8.14 -14.61 -1.95
CA HIS A 74 -7.71 -13.22 -1.77
C HIS A 74 -8.24 -12.57 -0.48
N ALA A 75 -8.64 -13.37 0.50
CA ALA A 75 -9.08 -12.87 1.79
C ALA A 75 -7.87 -12.36 2.57
N ILE A 76 -7.98 -11.18 3.16
CA ILE A 76 -6.94 -10.65 4.04
C ILE A 76 -6.99 -11.32 5.41
N LYS A 77 -5.85 -11.44 6.06
CA LYS A 77 -5.73 -11.88 7.46
C LYS A 77 -6.49 -10.91 8.37
N ASP A 78 -7.01 -11.44 9.47
CA ASP A 78 -7.66 -10.60 10.48
C ASP A 78 -6.61 -9.90 11.34
N ASN A 79 -7.00 -8.81 12.02
CA ASN A 79 -6.17 -8.07 12.96
C ASN A 79 -4.88 -7.44 12.37
N LEU A 80 -4.83 -7.20 11.06
CA LEU A 80 -3.77 -6.42 10.43
C LEU A 80 -3.83 -4.95 10.87
N VAL A 81 -2.68 -4.44 11.30
CA VAL A 81 -2.47 -3.06 11.76
C VAL A 81 -1.75 -2.26 10.68
N ILE A 82 -2.27 -1.07 10.37
CA ILE A 82 -1.66 -0.11 9.44
C ILE A 82 -0.27 0.31 9.91
N GLU A 83 0.65 0.56 8.98
CA GLU A 83 2.07 0.91 9.16
C GLU A 83 2.93 -0.19 9.82
N GLN A 84 2.33 -1.13 10.55
CA GLN A 84 3.00 -2.30 11.07
C GLN A 84 3.03 -3.46 10.07
N HIS A 85 1.87 -3.83 9.52
CA HIS A 85 1.74 -4.98 8.62
C HIS A 85 1.59 -4.57 7.16
N TYR A 86 0.94 -3.44 6.89
CA TYR A 86 0.77 -2.92 5.55
C TYR A 86 0.85 -1.40 5.55
N VAL A 87 1.23 -0.84 4.41
CA VAL A 87 1.07 0.58 4.11
C VAL A 87 -0.09 0.79 3.14
N LEU A 88 -0.65 1.98 3.16
CA LEU A 88 -1.73 2.39 2.26
C LEU A 88 -1.19 3.34 1.20
N LEU A 89 -1.53 3.07 -0.05
CA LEU A 89 -1.24 3.97 -1.16
C LEU A 89 -2.53 4.36 -1.90
N PRO A 90 -2.64 5.62 -2.37
CA PRO A 90 -3.69 5.98 -3.30
C PRO A 90 -3.52 5.22 -4.61
N THR A 91 -4.57 5.19 -5.43
CA THR A 91 -4.59 4.48 -6.73
C THR A 91 -3.37 4.81 -7.59
N GLU A 92 -2.97 6.08 -7.65
CA GLU A 92 -1.80 6.49 -8.42
C GLU A 92 -0.49 5.85 -7.91
N GLY A 93 -0.28 5.82 -6.60
CA GLY A 93 0.92 5.25 -5.99
C GLY A 93 1.02 3.75 -6.25
N TRP A 94 -0.10 3.05 -6.12
CA TRP A 94 -0.19 1.64 -6.46
C TRP A 94 0.17 1.37 -7.93
N LEU A 95 -0.44 2.10 -8.87
CA LEU A 95 -0.18 1.91 -10.31
C LEU A 95 1.28 2.16 -10.66
N LYS A 96 1.95 3.13 -10.02
CA LYS A 96 3.38 3.38 -10.19
C LYS A 96 4.22 2.20 -9.71
N LEU A 97 3.99 1.69 -8.51
CA LEU A 97 4.71 0.52 -8.00
C LEU A 97 4.56 -0.69 -8.92
N ILE A 98 3.34 -0.97 -9.41
CA ILE A 98 3.10 -2.07 -10.34
C ILE A 98 3.77 -1.84 -11.69
N SER A 99 3.81 -0.60 -12.19
CA SER A 99 4.53 -0.26 -13.42
C SER A 99 6.05 -0.45 -13.30
N TRP A 100 6.62 -0.20 -12.12
CA TRP A 100 8.06 -0.30 -11.88
C TRP A 100 8.55 -1.70 -11.52
N TYR A 101 7.78 -2.43 -10.72
CA TYR A 101 8.21 -3.69 -10.10
C TYR A 101 7.34 -4.89 -10.51
N GLY A 102 6.13 -4.64 -11.01
CA GLY A 102 5.14 -5.69 -11.25
C GLY A 102 4.47 -6.17 -9.96
N LEU A 103 3.55 -7.13 -10.12
CA LEU A 103 2.86 -7.82 -9.04
C LEU A 103 3.35 -9.26 -9.00
N ALA A 104 3.53 -9.83 -7.82
CA ALA A 104 3.87 -11.25 -7.65
C ALA A 104 2.86 -12.15 -8.39
N GLU A 105 3.37 -13.22 -9.00
CA GLU A 105 2.58 -14.10 -9.87
C GLU A 105 1.35 -14.67 -9.13
N GLY A 106 0.20 -14.67 -9.81
CA GLY A 106 -1.07 -15.16 -9.25
C GLY A 106 -1.76 -14.22 -8.27
N GLN A 107 -1.12 -13.15 -7.79
CA GLN A 107 -1.75 -12.21 -6.88
C GLN A 107 -2.64 -11.19 -7.60
N LYS A 108 -3.57 -10.60 -6.85
CA LYS A 108 -4.43 -9.49 -7.29
C LYS A 108 -4.26 -8.28 -6.38
N PRO A 109 -4.51 -7.06 -6.87
CA PRO A 109 -4.49 -5.86 -6.04
C PRO A 109 -5.42 -5.97 -4.83
N VAL A 110 -4.94 -5.58 -3.65
CA VAL A 110 -5.74 -5.57 -2.41
C VAL A 110 -6.35 -4.18 -2.23
N ALA A 111 -7.42 -3.90 -2.99
CA ALA A 111 -8.11 -2.61 -2.99
C ALA A 111 -9.10 -2.47 -1.82
N ARG A 112 -9.20 -1.27 -1.24
CA ARG A 112 -10.14 -0.90 -0.16
C ARG A 112 -10.68 0.51 -0.38
N TYR A 113 -11.93 0.71 0.06
CA TYR A 113 -12.62 1.98 -0.10
C TYR A 113 -12.46 2.86 1.13
N VAL A 114 -12.33 4.17 0.90
CA VAL A 114 -12.43 5.18 1.95
C VAL A 114 -13.89 5.46 2.24
N VAL A 115 -14.26 5.38 3.50
CA VAL A 115 -15.59 5.75 3.97
C VAL A 115 -15.52 6.87 4.98
N LEU A 116 -16.59 7.64 5.07
CA LEU A 116 -16.77 8.62 6.11
C LEU A 116 -17.20 7.92 7.40
N HIS A 117 -16.42 8.04 8.46
CA HIS A 117 -16.71 7.45 9.75
C HIS A 117 -16.97 8.53 10.80
N GLY A 118 -18.04 8.37 11.58
CA GLY A 118 -18.38 9.25 12.70
C GLY A 118 -19.63 10.08 12.47
N PHE A 119 -20.37 10.35 13.56
CA PHE A 119 -21.65 11.06 13.52
C PHE A 119 -21.51 12.58 13.74
N ILE A 120 -20.60 13.00 14.61
CA ILE A 120 -20.40 14.42 14.98
C ILE A 120 -19.07 14.95 14.43
N ASN A 121 -17.98 14.19 14.58
CA ASN A 121 -16.67 14.47 13.98
C ASN A 121 -16.38 13.44 12.90
N LYS A 122 -16.73 13.77 11.66
CA LYS A 122 -16.55 12.90 10.50
C LYS A 122 -15.07 12.83 10.11
N VAL A 123 -14.52 11.63 10.05
CA VAL A 123 -13.13 11.36 9.63
C VAL A 123 -13.15 10.27 8.55
N CYS A 124 -12.44 10.50 7.46
CA CYS A 124 -12.26 9.49 6.41
C CYS A 124 -11.37 8.36 6.93
N LYS A 125 -11.80 7.11 6.75
CA LYS A 125 -11.04 5.90 7.11
C LYS A 125 -11.13 4.87 5.99
N VAL A 126 -10.06 4.13 5.75
CA VAL A 126 -10.08 2.98 4.83
C VAL A 126 -10.79 1.81 5.51
N VAL A 127 -11.86 1.30 4.90
CA VAL A 127 -12.55 0.09 5.38
C VAL A 127 -11.80 -1.12 4.92
N VAL A 128 -11.03 -1.73 5.81
CA VAL A 128 -10.17 -2.88 5.47
C VAL A 128 -10.94 -4.22 5.53
N TYR A 129 -11.99 -4.31 6.35
CA TYR A 129 -12.76 -5.54 6.54
C TYR A 129 -14.22 -5.33 6.13
N PRO A 130 -14.71 -5.97 5.05
CA PRO A 130 -16.08 -5.80 4.55
C PRO A 130 -17.16 -6.17 5.58
N ARG A 131 -16.83 -7.06 6.53
CA ARG A 131 -17.77 -7.62 7.52
C ARG A 131 -18.33 -6.60 8.52
N TRP A 132 -17.73 -5.41 8.60
CA TRP A 132 -18.15 -4.34 9.52
C TRP A 132 -18.90 -3.22 8.80
N TRP A 133 -19.08 -3.32 7.47
CA TRP A 133 -19.91 -2.39 6.71
C TRP A 133 -21.36 -2.90 6.69
N ASN A 134 -22.15 -2.48 7.67
CA ASN A 134 -23.61 -2.58 7.62
C ASN A 134 -24.16 -1.28 7.02
N PRO A 135 -24.57 -1.24 5.74
CA PRO A 135 -25.14 -0.04 5.13
C PRO A 135 -26.42 0.46 5.85
N CYS A 136 -27.05 -0.40 6.67
CA CYS A 136 -28.24 -0.06 7.46
C CYS A 136 -27.96 0.76 8.75
N ILE A 137 -26.71 0.93 9.19
CA ILE A 137 -26.40 1.68 10.44
C ILE A 137 -26.14 3.18 10.16
N THR A 138 -26.12 3.58 8.89
CA THR A 138 -25.82 4.96 8.46
C THR A 138 -27.01 5.72 7.86
N GLN A 139 -28.26 5.31 8.16
CA GLN A 139 -29.46 6.11 7.86
C GLN A 139 -30.02 6.75 9.13
#